data_AF-A0A6G3LLF6-F1
#
_entry.id   AF-A0A6G3LLF6-F1
#
_cell.length_a   1.000
_cell.length_b   1.000
_cell.length_c   1.000
_cell.angle_alpha   90.00
_cell.angle_beta   90.00
_cell.angle_gamma   90.00
#
_symmetry.space_group_name_H-M   'P 1'
#
loop_
_entity.id
_entity.type
_entity.pdbx_description
1 polymer ?
#
loop_
_entity_poly.entity_id
_entity_poly.type
_entity_poly.pdbx_seq_one_letter_code
_entity_poly.pdbx_strand_id
1 'polypeptide(L)'
;MPTVLLSPKLRLARLNLAEKLLDLSEEFRGVYLPYPKELEKSLNAYARGIIDWRSVVEEVKTLMPGFARGWLWVEEPLIRSLRLLGKDVRCYGDSSLDLVSRSGKYLSLLFRARISKQIDLEEWRQLFRGEKVPLDENYVTVASRGVEGARNIDTWGLPYPPTEDMDQPTIEKISALIEYVFNYILPSKNLDDAYLRWLEEKKGVRKTELRRLLELVEKEDL
;
A
#
# COMPACT_ATOMS: atom_id res chain seq x y z
N MET A 1 -6.30 1.53 23.85
CA MET A 1 -6.80 2.11 22.58
C MET A 1 -6.06 1.46 21.43
N PRO A 2 -6.75 0.87 20.44
CA PRO A 2 -6.11 0.24 19.27
C PRO A 2 -5.23 1.23 18.52
N THR A 3 -4.10 0.75 17.99
CA THR A 3 -3.14 1.57 17.25
C THR A 3 -3.21 1.26 15.75
N VAL A 4 -3.32 2.31 14.94
CA VAL A 4 -3.29 2.24 13.48
C VAL A 4 -2.08 3.01 12.97
N LEU A 5 -1.18 2.32 12.27
CA LEU A 5 -0.07 2.96 11.56
C LEU A 5 -0.52 3.30 10.14
N LEU A 6 -0.47 4.59 9.81
CA LEU A 6 -0.82 5.10 8.50
C LEU A 6 0.43 5.15 7.61
N SER A 7 0.37 4.49 6.46
CA SER A 7 1.42 4.49 5.46
C SER A 7 0.85 4.35 4.06
N PRO A 8 1.26 5.18 3.08
CA PRO A 8 0.89 4.98 1.69
C PRO A 8 1.58 3.74 1.11
N LYS A 9 1.06 3.22 0.00
CA LYS A 9 1.64 2.09 -0.75
C LYS A 9 2.79 2.56 -1.63
N LEU A 10 3.92 2.91 -1.01
CA LEU A 10 5.18 3.28 -1.65
C LEU A 10 6.30 2.46 -1.02
N ARG A 11 7.29 2.00 -1.79
CA ARG A 11 8.40 1.18 -1.26
C ARG A 11 9.17 1.93 -0.19
N LEU A 12 9.44 3.23 -0.41
CA LEU A 12 10.11 4.08 0.57
C LEU A 12 9.29 4.27 1.86
N ALA A 13 7.95 4.35 1.73
CA ALA A 13 7.09 4.42 2.90
C ALA A 13 7.02 3.09 3.66
N ARG A 14 7.10 1.95 2.96
CA ARG A 14 7.18 0.62 3.58
C ARG A 14 8.47 0.40 4.36
N LEU A 15 9.58 0.99 3.92
CA LEU A 15 10.83 1.01 4.71
C LEU A 15 10.62 1.72 6.05
N ASN A 16 10.09 2.95 6.03
CA ASN A 16 9.81 3.70 7.27
C ASN A 16 8.81 2.98 8.18
N LEU A 17 7.76 2.39 7.59
CA LEU A 17 6.78 1.62 8.33
C LEU A 17 7.39 0.38 8.99
N ALA A 18 8.27 -0.33 8.28
CA ALA A 18 8.98 -1.49 8.80
C ALA A 18 9.87 -1.11 10.00
N GLU A 19 10.64 -0.02 9.90
CA GLU A 19 11.42 0.53 11.00
C GLU A 19 10.52 0.85 12.20
N LYS A 20 9.40 1.55 11.96
CA LYS A 20 8.47 1.92 13.03
C LYS A 20 7.83 0.72 13.72
N LEU A 21 7.55 -0.36 12.99
CA LEU A 21 7.02 -1.60 13.58
C LEU A 21 8.06 -2.31 14.45
N LEU A 22 9.34 -2.27 14.08
CA LEU A 22 10.41 -2.82 14.89
C LEU A 22 10.60 -2.04 16.19
N ASP A 23 10.56 -0.70 16.13
CA ASP A 23 10.63 0.16 17.31
C ASP A 23 9.51 -0.11 18.33
N LEU A 24 8.31 -0.40 17.83
CA LEU A 24 7.12 -0.64 18.65
C LEU A 24 6.91 -2.13 18.98
N SER A 25 7.83 -3.01 18.59
CA SER A 25 7.61 -4.46 18.59
C SER A 25 7.24 -5.06 19.94
N GLU A 26 7.68 -4.45 21.05
CA GLU A 26 7.34 -4.89 22.41
C GLU A 26 5.93 -4.47 22.87
N GLU A 27 5.28 -3.55 22.15
CA GLU A 27 3.96 -3.01 22.52
C GLU A 27 2.78 -3.84 22.00
N PHE A 28 3.03 -4.81 21.12
CA PHE A 28 1.97 -5.60 20.49
C PHE A 28 2.32 -7.08 20.29
N ARG A 29 1.28 -7.90 20.18
CA ARG A 29 1.37 -9.34 19.91
C ARG A 29 1.46 -9.65 18.41
N GLY A 30 0.83 -8.83 17.58
CA GLY A 30 0.78 -9.05 16.14
C GLY A 30 0.46 -7.81 15.32
N VAL A 31 0.44 -8.00 14.00
CA VAL A 31 0.16 -6.95 13.03
C VAL A 31 -0.98 -7.35 12.09
N TYR A 32 -1.91 -6.43 11.85
CA TYR A 32 -2.90 -6.52 10.79
C TYR A 32 -2.37 -5.83 9.52
N LEU A 33 -2.35 -6.55 8.41
CA LEU A 33 -1.89 -6.06 7.11
C LEU A 33 -3.05 -6.01 6.10
N PRO A 34 -3.11 -4.97 5.23
CA PRO A 34 -4.17 -4.78 4.24
C PRO A 34 -3.96 -5.67 3.00
N TYR A 35 -3.62 -6.93 3.21
CA TYR A 35 -3.28 -7.90 2.16
C TYR A 35 -4.38 -8.94 2.00
N PRO A 36 -4.41 -9.68 0.87
CA PRO A 36 -5.28 -10.84 0.70
C PRO A 36 -5.26 -11.78 1.89
N LYS A 37 -6.45 -12.19 2.35
CA LYS A 37 -6.63 -13.13 3.47
C LYS A 37 -5.92 -14.45 3.20
N GLU A 38 -5.82 -14.84 1.94
CA GLU A 38 -5.14 -16.05 1.46
C GLU A 38 -3.63 -16.05 1.79
N LEU A 39 -3.00 -14.87 1.88
CA LEU A 39 -1.58 -14.74 2.24
C LEU A 39 -1.30 -14.89 3.75
N GLU A 40 -2.32 -14.89 4.60
CA GLU A 40 -2.11 -14.89 6.06
C GLU A 40 -1.26 -16.08 6.51
N LYS A 41 -1.55 -17.28 5.98
CA LYS A 41 -0.87 -18.52 6.37
C LYS A 41 0.62 -18.48 6.02
N SER A 42 0.96 -18.04 4.82
CA SER A 42 2.35 -18.00 4.35
C SER A 42 3.15 -16.88 4.99
N LEU A 43 2.56 -15.71 5.20
CA LEU A 43 3.20 -14.63 5.93
C LEU A 43 3.50 -15.00 7.38
N ASN A 44 2.58 -15.72 8.03
CA ASN A 44 2.83 -16.30 9.36
C ASN A 44 3.96 -17.34 9.34
N ALA A 45 3.97 -18.23 8.35
CA ALA A 45 5.03 -19.23 8.22
C ALA A 45 6.40 -18.56 7.97
N TYR A 46 6.43 -17.51 7.16
CA TYR A 46 7.62 -16.71 6.89
C TYR A 46 8.11 -15.94 8.12
N ALA A 47 7.20 -15.28 8.84
CA ALA A 47 7.51 -14.55 10.08
C ALA A 47 8.12 -15.46 11.14
N ARG A 48 7.67 -16.73 11.22
CA ARG A 48 8.22 -17.76 12.12
C ARG A 48 9.47 -18.47 11.56
N GLY A 49 9.95 -18.10 10.37
CA GLY A 49 11.13 -18.69 9.72
C GLY A 49 10.93 -20.12 9.19
N ILE A 50 9.68 -20.57 9.03
CA ILE A 50 9.34 -21.92 8.53
C ILE A 50 9.54 -22.01 7.01
N ILE A 51 9.23 -20.94 6.28
CA ILE A 51 9.44 -20.83 4.83
C ILE A 51 10.38 -19.67 4.50
N ASP A 52 11.01 -19.76 3.34
CA ASP A 52 11.92 -18.72 2.85
C ASP A 52 11.20 -17.64 2.03
N TRP A 53 11.94 -16.59 1.67
CA TRP A 53 11.41 -15.49 0.86
C TRP A 53 10.92 -15.96 -0.52
N ARG A 54 11.61 -16.92 -1.13
CA ARG A 54 11.26 -17.43 -2.45
C ARG A 54 9.86 -18.07 -2.42
N SER A 55 9.54 -18.81 -1.36
CA SER A 55 8.23 -19.42 -1.16
C SER A 55 7.12 -18.36 -1.08
N VAL A 56 7.35 -17.27 -0.35
CA VAL A 56 6.41 -16.13 -0.30
C VAL A 56 6.21 -15.51 -1.68
N VAL A 57 7.28 -15.29 -2.44
CA VAL A 57 7.22 -14.73 -3.79
C VAL A 57 6.39 -15.62 -4.73
N GLU A 58 6.58 -16.94 -4.70
CA GLU A 58 5.83 -17.87 -5.55
C GLU A 58 4.34 -17.93 -5.17
N GLU A 59 4.01 -17.81 -3.89
CA GLU A 59 2.63 -17.72 -3.45
C GLU A 59 1.95 -16.43 -3.93
N VAL A 60 2.63 -15.29 -3.82
CA VAL A 60 2.13 -14.01 -4.34
C VAL A 60 1.92 -14.07 -5.86
N LYS A 61 2.85 -14.69 -6.61
CA LYS A 61 2.70 -14.89 -8.07
C LYS A 61 1.51 -15.78 -8.42
N THR A 62 1.23 -16.79 -7.59
CA THR A 62 0.11 -17.71 -7.79
C THR A 62 -1.23 -17.04 -7.48
N LEU A 63 -1.32 -16.27 -6.40
CA LEU A 63 -2.56 -15.59 -6.00
C LEU A 63 -2.89 -14.38 -6.87
N MET A 64 -1.88 -13.64 -7.33
CA MET A 64 -2.05 -12.36 -8.02
C MET A 64 -1.28 -12.31 -9.35
N PRO A 65 -1.55 -13.23 -10.29
CA PRO A 65 -0.82 -13.27 -11.56
C PRO A 65 -1.03 -11.95 -12.31
N GLY A 66 0.07 -11.33 -12.76
CA GLY A 66 0.08 -10.03 -13.45
C GLY A 66 0.29 -8.81 -12.54
N PHE A 67 -0.03 -8.89 -11.25
CA PHE A 67 0.18 -7.79 -10.29
C PHE A 67 1.36 -8.03 -9.34
N ALA A 68 1.80 -9.28 -9.20
CA ALA A 68 2.83 -9.71 -8.26
C ALA A 68 4.10 -8.85 -8.30
N ARG A 69 4.63 -8.51 -9.49
CA ARG A 69 5.87 -7.73 -9.60
C ARG A 69 5.74 -6.33 -8.98
N GLY A 70 4.70 -5.58 -9.35
CA GLY A 70 4.48 -4.23 -8.84
C GLY A 70 4.11 -4.22 -7.36
N TRP A 71 3.34 -5.22 -6.92
CA TRP A 71 2.98 -5.37 -5.51
C TRP A 71 4.21 -5.73 -4.65
N LEU A 72 5.02 -6.69 -5.08
CA LEU A 72 6.26 -7.08 -4.38
C LEU A 72 7.26 -5.93 -4.33
N TRP A 73 7.38 -5.11 -5.38
CA TRP A 73 8.20 -3.91 -5.34
C TRP A 73 7.84 -3.02 -4.13
N VAL A 74 6.54 -2.75 -3.94
CA VAL A 74 6.09 -1.89 -2.84
C VAL A 74 6.22 -2.58 -1.49
N GLU A 75 5.71 -3.81 -1.37
CA GLU A 75 5.43 -4.44 -0.08
C GLU A 75 6.60 -5.28 0.46
N GLU A 76 7.59 -5.64 -0.37
CA GLU A 76 8.74 -6.45 0.05
C GLU A 76 9.45 -5.95 1.31
N PRO A 77 9.78 -4.64 1.49
CA PRO A 77 10.50 -4.20 2.67
C PRO A 77 9.75 -4.51 3.96
N LEU A 78 8.44 -4.29 3.94
CA LEU A 78 7.56 -4.59 5.06
C LEU A 78 7.46 -6.11 5.27
N ILE A 79 7.26 -6.90 4.23
CA ILE A 79 7.15 -8.37 4.36
C ILE A 79 8.45 -8.95 4.92
N ARG A 80 9.61 -8.52 4.41
CA ARG A 80 10.91 -8.99 4.90
C ARG A 80 11.11 -8.68 6.38
N SER A 81 10.66 -7.51 6.83
CA SER A 81 10.72 -7.13 8.25
C SER A 81 9.90 -8.04 9.16
N LEU A 82 8.87 -8.73 8.65
CA LEU A 82 8.03 -9.62 9.47
C LEU A 82 8.83 -10.76 10.11
N ARG A 83 9.91 -11.21 9.45
CA ARG A 83 10.80 -12.24 10.02
C ARG A 83 11.63 -11.73 11.19
N LEU A 84 12.05 -10.46 11.13
CA LEU A 84 12.75 -9.81 12.23
C LEU A 84 11.78 -9.50 13.38
N LEU A 85 10.57 -9.10 13.04
CA LEU A 85 9.51 -8.80 13.98
C LEU A 85 9.07 -10.06 14.76
N GLY A 86 8.93 -11.21 14.08
CA GLY A 86 8.61 -12.49 14.72
C GLY A 86 7.23 -12.56 15.38
N LYS A 87 6.31 -11.65 15.03
CA LYS A 87 4.96 -11.52 15.61
C LYS A 87 3.89 -12.21 14.76
N ASP A 88 2.70 -12.37 15.32
CA ASP A 88 1.55 -12.92 14.59
C ASP A 88 1.12 -11.97 13.47
N VAL A 89 0.90 -12.49 12.27
CA VAL A 89 0.41 -11.70 11.11
C VAL A 89 -1.05 -12.01 10.88
N ARG A 90 -1.86 -10.99 10.60
CA ARG A 90 -3.26 -11.14 10.18
C ARG A 90 -3.50 -10.34 8.92
N CYS A 91 -4.27 -10.88 7.98
CA CYS A 91 -4.59 -10.21 6.73
C CYS A 91 -6.07 -9.84 6.70
N TYR A 92 -6.38 -8.59 6.35
CA TYR A 92 -7.76 -8.10 6.31
C TYR A 92 -8.17 -7.48 4.96
N GLY A 93 -7.29 -7.55 3.96
CA GLY A 93 -7.62 -7.09 2.61
C GLY A 93 -8.60 -8.01 1.89
N ASP A 94 -9.03 -7.55 0.72
CA ASP A 94 -9.92 -8.28 -0.18
C ASP A 94 -9.33 -9.62 -0.60
N SER A 95 -10.19 -10.57 -0.95
CA SER A 95 -9.75 -11.82 -1.60
C SER A 95 -8.99 -11.52 -2.90
N SER A 96 -8.11 -12.45 -3.31
CA SER A 96 -7.36 -12.27 -4.56
C SER A 96 -8.26 -12.13 -5.79
N LEU A 97 -9.39 -12.84 -5.81
CA LEU A 97 -10.41 -12.75 -6.86
C LEU A 97 -11.09 -11.38 -6.89
N ASP A 98 -11.44 -10.83 -5.72
CA ASP A 98 -12.03 -9.51 -5.62
C ASP A 98 -11.06 -8.43 -6.05
N LEU A 99 -9.77 -8.56 -5.72
CA LEU A 99 -8.74 -7.63 -6.17
C LEU A 99 -8.64 -7.57 -7.69
N VAL A 100 -8.64 -8.72 -8.38
CA VAL A 100 -8.59 -8.77 -9.85
C VAL A 100 -9.83 -8.11 -10.46
N SER A 101 -11.02 -8.46 -9.95
CA SER A 101 -12.30 -7.89 -10.42
C SER A 101 -12.36 -6.38 -10.22
N ARG A 102 -11.98 -5.89 -9.03
CA ARG A 102 -11.94 -4.45 -8.72
C ARG A 102 -10.89 -3.73 -9.56
N SER A 103 -9.73 -4.33 -9.82
CA SER A 103 -8.68 -3.73 -10.66
C SER A 103 -9.15 -3.51 -12.09
N GLY A 104 -9.88 -4.47 -12.69
CA GLY A 104 -10.46 -4.30 -14.02
C GLY A 104 -11.46 -3.15 -14.09
N LYS A 105 -12.36 -3.06 -13.09
CA LYS A 105 -13.31 -1.94 -12.97
C LYS A 105 -12.59 -0.61 -12.78
N TYR A 106 -11.60 -0.56 -11.89
CA TYR A 106 -10.77 0.62 -11.63
C TYR A 106 -10.12 1.17 -12.90
N LEU A 107 -9.48 0.30 -13.69
CA LEU A 107 -8.87 0.69 -14.96
C LEU A 107 -9.93 1.19 -15.95
N SER A 108 -11.06 0.50 -16.08
CA SER A 108 -12.16 0.93 -16.95
C SER A 108 -12.68 2.33 -16.58
N LEU A 109 -12.89 2.60 -15.29
CA LEU A 109 -13.31 3.92 -14.81
C LEU A 109 -12.28 5.01 -15.11
N LEU A 110 -11.00 4.74 -14.85
CA LEU A 110 -9.90 5.67 -15.15
C LEU A 110 -9.85 6.05 -16.63
N PHE A 111 -9.86 5.05 -17.52
CA PHE A 111 -9.79 5.27 -18.96
C PHE A 111 -11.03 6.01 -19.48
N ARG A 112 -12.23 5.58 -19.05
CA ARG A 112 -13.48 6.25 -19.43
C ARG A 112 -13.44 7.71 -19.01
N ALA A 113 -13.15 8.01 -17.75
CA ALA A 113 -13.10 9.39 -17.25
C ALA A 113 -12.00 10.22 -17.95
N ARG A 114 -10.86 9.62 -18.30
CA ARG A 114 -9.78 10.30 -19.03
C ARG A 114 -10.20 10.71 -20.45
N ILE A 115 -10.96 9.86 -21.14
CA ILE A 115 -11.43 10.05 -22.52
C ILE A 115 -12.67 10.95 -22.56
N SER A 116 -13.71 10.60 -21.80
CA SER A 116 -14.99 11.30 -21.82
C SER A 116 -14.98 12.62 -21.04
N LYS A 117 -14.02 12.81 -20.12
CA LYS A 117 -13.98 13.92 -19.15
C LYS A 117 -15.18 13.95 -18.20
N GLN A 118 -15.96 12.88 -18.14
CA GLN A 118 -17.09 12.72 -17.24
C GLN A 118 -16.71 11.78 -16.09
N ILE A 119 -17.07 12.17 -14.86
CA ILE A 119 -16.81 11.41 -13.64
C ILE A 119 -18.15 11.07 -13.00
N ASP A 120 -18.51 9.79 -13.00
CA ASP A 120 -19.65 9.27 -12.25
C ASP A 120 -19.21 8.90 -10.82
N LEU A 121 -19.48 9.79 -9.87
CA LEU A 121 -19.08 9.59 -8.48
C LEU A 121 -19.70 8.35 -7.84
N GLU A 122 -20.86 7.88 -8.27
CA GLU A 122 -21.49 6.73 -7.65
C GLU A 122 -20.76 5.43 -7.99
N GLU A 123 -20.32 5.28 -9.24
CA GLU A 123 -19.47 4.16 -9.64
C GLU A 123 -18.14 4.16 -8.87
N TRP A 124 -17.51 5.33 -8.71
CA TRP A 124 -16.28 5.46 -7.93
C TRP A 124 -16.49 5.16 -6.44
N ARG A 125 -17.60 5.61 -5.83
CA ARG A 125 -17.94 5.27 -4.45
C ARG A 125 -18.09 3.78 -4.26
N GLN A 126 -18.78 3.10 -5.17
CA GLN A 126 -18.97 1.65 -5.10
C GLN A 126 -17.65 0.90 -5.23
N LEU A 127 -16.74 1.38 -6.07
CA LEU A 127 -15.42 0.80 -6.25
C LEU A 127 -14.55 0.92 -4.99
N PHE A 128 -14.63 2.06 -4.29
CA PHE A 128 -13.84 2.34 -3.09
C PHE A 128 -14.54 2.01 -1.76
N ARG A 129 -15.65 1.25 -1.78
CA ARG A 129 -16.20 0.66 -0.55
C ARG A 129 -15.19 -0.36 0.00
N GLY A 130 -14.25 0.12 0.80
CA GLY A 130 -13.18 -0.68 1.36
C GLY A 130 -13.66 -1.63 2.45
N GLU A 131 -12.86 -2.65 2.73
CA GLU A 131 -13.07 -3.50 3.89
C GLU A 131 -12.99 -2.69 5.19
N LYS A 132 -13.73 -3.15 6.20
CA LYS A 132 -13.67 -2.59 7.54
C LYS A 132 -12.29 -2.86 8.11
N VAL A 133 -11.57 -1.80 8.48
CA VAL A 133 -10.25 -1.91 9.10
C VAL A 133 -10.41 -2.52 10.51
N PRO A 134 -9.74 -3.64 10.82
CA PRO A 134 -9.84 -4.28 12.13
C PRO A 134 -9.13 -3.43 13.19
N LEU A 135 -9.75 -3.35 14.36
CA LEU A 135 -9.22 -2.68 15.54
C LEU A 135 -9.14 -3.70 16.69
N ASP A 136 -7.93 -3.93 17.19
CA ASP A 136 -7.64 -4.80 18.33
C ASP A 136 -6.53 -4.13 19.15
N GLU A 137 -6.63 -4.13 20.48
CA GLU A 137 -5.64 -3.49 21.35
C GLU A 137 -4.33 -4.27 21.44
N ASN A 138 -4.33 -5.57 21.13
CA ASN A 138 -3.13 -6.41 21.13
C ASN A 138 -2.41 -6.42 19.78
N TYR A 139 -3.00 -5.79 18.76
CA TYR A 139 -2.44 -5.75 17.42
C TYR A 139 -2.25 -4.31 16.96
N VAL A 140 -1.22 -4.09 16.16
CA VAL A 140 -1.08 -2.86 15.38
C VAL A 140 -1.69 -3.09 14.00
N THR A 141 -2.53 -2.17 13.53
CA THR A 141 -3.11 -2.27 12.19
C THR A 141 -2.41 -1.32 11.23
N VAL A 142 -1.91 -1.84 10.11
CA VAL A 142 -1.37 -1.04 9.01
C VAL A 142 -2.51 -0.64 8.08
N ALA A 143 -2.71 0.65 7.85
CA ALA A 143 -3.70 1.16 6.92
C ALA A 143 -3.13 2.34 6.12
N SER A 144 -3.82 2.77 5.06
CA SER A 144 -3.48 4.00 4.34
C SER A 144 -4.43 5.17 4.64
N ARG A 145 -5.41 4.95 5.52
CA ARG A 145 -6.44 5.92 5.91
C ARG A 145 -6.68 5.91 7.40
N GLY A 146 -7.04 7.07 7.95
CA GLY A 146 -7.41 7.19 9.35
C GLY A 146 -8.64 6.37 9.69
N VAL A 147 -8.64 5.76 10.87
CA VAL A 147 -9.77 4.97 11.40
C VAL A 147 -10.29 5.62 12.66
N GLU A 148 -11.59 5.89 12.69
CA GLU A 148 -12.26 6.45 13.87
C GLU A 148 -12.20 5.44 15.05
N GLY A 149 -11.99 5.94 16.26
CA GLY A 149 -11.88 5.11 17.46
C GLY A 149 -10.50 4.47 17.69
N ALA A 150 -9.49 4.84 16.90
CA ALA A 150 -8.12 4.34 17.04
C ALA A 150 -7.08 5.47 17.19
N ARG A 151 -5.92 5.14 17.76
CA ARG A 151 -4.73 5.99 17.72
C ARG A 151 -4.10 5.92 16.34
N ASN A 152 -4.37 6.92 15.50
CA ASN A 152 -3.78 7.02 14.16
C ASN A 152 -2.39 7.66 14.23
N ILE A 153 -1.36 6.95 13.78
CA ILE A 153 0.03 7.41 13.75
C ILE A 153 0.50 7.41 12.30
N ASP A 154 0.76 8.59 11.74
CA ASP A 154 1.35 8.71 10.40
C ASP A 154 2.84 8.37 10.45
N THR A 155 3.25 7.37 9.66
CA THR A 155 4.65 6.93 9.56
C THR A 155 5.38 7.56 8.38
N TRP A 156 4.67 8.27 7.50
CA TRP A 156 5.26 8.86 6.29
C TRP A 156 5.58 10.34 6.45
N GLY A 157 4.68 11.13 7.05
CA GLY A 157 4.93 12.56 7.32
C GLY A 157 5.03 13.43 6.07
N LEU A 158 4.61 12.91 4.91
CA LEU A 158 4.54 13.65 3.64
C LEU A 158 3.16 13.49 3.01
N PRO A 159 2.75 14.39 2.10
CA PRO A 159 1.49 14.27 1.39
C PRO A 159 1.34 12.90 0.73
N TYR A 160 0.22 12.22 0.97
CA TYR A 160 -0.05 10.91 0.40
C TYR A 160 -0.35 11.04 -1.09
N PRO A 161 0.03 10.05 -1.92
CA PRO A 161 -0.30 10.07 -3.33
C PRO A 161 -1.83 10.03 -3.52
N PRO A 162 -2.36 10.58 -4.63
CA PRO A 162 -3.79 10.56 -4.92
C PRO A 162 -4.44 9.16 -4.93
N THR A 163 -3.65 8.07 -4.94
CA THR A 163 -4.14 6.69 -4.86
C THR A 163 -4.64 6.25 -3.48
N GLU A 164 -4.30 6.96 -2.39
CA GLU A 164 -4.60 6.50 -1.02
C GLU A 164 -5.83 7.17 -0.38
N ASP A 165 -6.21 8.37 -0.85
CA ASP A 165 -7.31 9.16 -0.27
C ASP A 165 -8.61 9.03 -1.09
N MET A 166 -9.22 7.84 -1.06
CA MET A 166 -10.39 7.51 -1.89
C MET A 166 -11.65 7.05 -1.13
N ASP A 167 -11.64 7.16 0.20
CA ASP A 167 -12.79 6.78 1.04
C ASP A 167 -14.05 7.59 0.78
N GLN A 168 -13.84 8.87 0.46
CA GLN A 168 -14.89 9.80 0.11
C GLN A 168 -14.50 10.45 -1.22
N PRO A 169 -14.77 9.77 -2.35
CA PRO A 169 -14.38 10.28 -3.65
C PRO A 169 -15.20 11.53 -3.99
N THR A 170 -14.49 12.58 -4.38
CA THR A 170 -15.03 13.83 -4.96
C THR A 170 -14.53 13.98 -6.39
N ILE A 171 -15.13 14.89 -7.16
CA ILE A 171 -14.68 15.14 -8.54
C ILE A 171 -13.21 15.58 -8.54
N GLU A 172 -12.80 16.39 -7.58
CA GLU A 172 -11.44 16.89 -7.41
C GLU A 172 -10.45 15.75 -7.12
N LYS A 173 -10.80 14.85 -6.19
CA LYS A 173 -9.96 13.70 -5.85
C LYS A 173 -9.80 12.74 -7.03
N ILE A 174 -10.90 12.42 -7.71
CA ILE A 174 -10.88 11.56 -8.89
C ILE A 174 -10.10 12.21 -10.04
N SER A 175 -10.25 13.53 -10.24
CA SER A 175 -9.48 14.25 -11.25
C SER A 175 -7.98 14.23 -10.94
N ALA A 176 -7.61 14.44 -9.68
CA ALA A 176 -6.22 14.34 -9.23
C ALA A 176 -5.66 12.91 -9.38
N LEU A 177 -6.46 11.89 -9.13
CA LEU A 177 -6.10 10.49 -9.37
C LEU A 177 -5.85 10.20 -10.84
N ILE A 178 -6.76 10.61 -11.72
CA ILE A 178 -6.62 10.43 -13.17
C ILE A 178 -5.34 11.14 -13.63
N GLU A 179 -5.13 12.38 -13.20
CA GLU A 179 -3.90 13.12 -13.51
C GLU A 179 -2.65 12.37 -13.03
N TYR A 180 -2.67 11.90 -11.78
CA TYR A 180 -1.55 11.18 -11.18
C TYR A 180 -1.22 9.89 -11.94
N VAL A 181 -2.24 9.10 -12.29
CA VAL A 181 -2.03 7.86 -13.05
C VAL A 181 -1.44 8.14 -14.42
N PHE A 182 -2.05 9.03 -15.21
CA PHE A 182 -1.67 9.20 -16.60
C PHE A 182 -0.41 10.06 -16.81
N ASN A 183 -0.14 11.03 -15.93
CA ASN A 183 0.98 11.96 -16.10
C ASN A 183 2.21 11.59 -15.26
N TYR A 184 2.03 10.77 -14.22
CA TYR A 184 3.11 10.40 -13.31
C TYR A 184 3.35 8.89 -13.29
N ILE A 185 2.35 8.06 -12.96
CA ILE A 185 2.56 6.62 -12.83
C ILE A 185 2.97 5.97 -14.17
N LEU A 186 2.17 6.16 -15.23
CA LEU A 186 2.43 5.52 -16.53
C LEU A 186 3.79 5.89 -17.16
N PRO A 187 4.26 7.15 -17.15
CA PRO A 187 5.56 7.49 -17.71
C PRO A 187 6.75 7.21 -16.80
N SER A 188 6.52 6.85 -15.53
CA SER A 188 7.59 6.59 -14.57
C SER A 188 8.01 5.12 -14.54
N LYS A 189 9.24 4.89 -14.06
CA LYS A 189 9.82 3.55 -13.98
C LYS A 189 9.15 2.68 -12.91
N ASN A 190 8.77 3.30 -11.81
CA ASN A 190 8.10 2.69 -10.67
C ASN A 190 7.24 3.74 -9.94
N LEU A 191 6.49 3.27 -8.93
CA LEU A 191 5.54 4.10 -8.21
C LEU A 191 6.21 5.16 -7.32
N ASP A 192 7.39 4.89 -6.78
CA ASP A 192 8.16 5.82 -5.95
C ASP A 192 8.73 6.97 -6.80
N ASP A 193 9.25 6.70 -8.01
CA ASP A 193 9.66 7.73 -8.97
C ASP A 193 8.48 8.63 -9.38
N ALA A 194 7.33 8.01 -9.69
CA ALA A 194 6.10 8.75 -9.99
C ALA A 194 5.69 9.67 -8.84
N TYR A 195 5.76 9.16 -7.62
CA TYR A 195 5.45 9.91 -6.40
C TYR A 195 6.40 11.08 -6.18
N LEU A 196 7.72 10.87 -6.28
CA LEU A 196 8.70 11.93 -6.04
C LEU A 196 8.61 13.05 -7.09
N ARG A 197 8.32 12.71 -8.35
CA ARG A 197 8.02 13.70 -9.39
C ARG A 197 6.74 14.49 -9.06
N TRP A 198 5.66 13.81 -8.73
CA TRP A 198 4.40 14.45 -8.36
C TRP A 198 4.55 15.34 -7.12
N LEU A 199 5.26 14.88 -6.10
CA LEU A 199 5.48 15.60 -4.87
C LEU A 199 6.25 16.91 -5.13
N GLU A 200 7.27 16.85 -5.97
CA GLU A 200 8.04 18.03 -6.36
C GLU A 200 7.21 19.01 -7.19
N GLU A 201 6.54 18.55 -8.24
CA GLU A 201 5.80 19.41 -9.18
C GLU A 201 4.49 19.96 -8.60
N LYS A 202 3.74 19.16 -7.84
CA LYS A 202 2.39 19.50 -7.36
C LYS A 202 2.35 19.99 -5.92
N LYS A 203 3.33 19.64 -5.09
CA LYS A 203 3.41 20.07 -3.69
C LYS A 203 4.58 20.99 -3.41
N GLY A 204 5.50 21.18 -4.37
CA GLY A 204 6.69 22.01 -4.18
C GLY A 204 7.68 21.40 -3.17
N VAL A 205 7.53 20.11 -2.83
CA VAL A 205 8.35 19.44 -1.82
C VAL A 205 9.42 18.62 -2.51
N ARG A 206 10.66 19.10 -2.47
CA ARG A 206 11.82 18.38 -2.98
C ARG A 206 12.48 17.57 -1.87
N LYS A 207 12.59 16.25 -2.07
CA LYS A 207 13.25 15.32 -1.13
C LYS A 207 14.44 14.62 -1.80
N THR A 208 15.58 15.31 -1.82
CA THR A 208 16.83 14.81 -2.41
C THR A 208 17.32 13.52 -1.73
N GLU A 209 17.14 13.40 -0.42
CA GLU A 209 17.48 12.21 0.35
C GLU A 209 16.66 10.99 -0.10
N LEU A 210 15.34 11.15 -0.30
CA LEU A 210 14.49 10.07 -0.79
C LEU A 210 14.85 9.65 -2.22
N ARG A 211 15.24 10.59 -3.09
CA ARG A 211 15.74 10.27 -4.44
C ARG A 211 17.02 9.42 -4.37
N ARG A 212 17.98 9.80 -3.52
CA ARG A 212 19.20 9.03 -3.31
C ARG A 212 18.90 7.63 -2.75
N LEU A 213 17.97 7.53 -1.81
CA LEU A 213 17.56 6.25 -1.24
C LEU A 213 16.91 5.36 -2.31
N LEU A 214 16.04 5.92 -3.16
CA LEU A 214 15.44 5.19 -4.27
C LEU A 214 16.49 4.64 -5.23
N GLU A 215 17.49 5.45 -5.60
CA GLU A 215 18.61 5.02 -6.47
C GLU A 215 19.46 3.89 -5.87
N LEU A 216 19.58 3.82 -4.53
CA LEU A 216 20.28 2.72 -3.86
C LEU A 216 19.45 1.44 -3.91
N VAL A 217 18.17 1.55 -3.57
CA VAL A 217 17.24 0.42 -3.54
C VAL A 217 17.05 -0.18 -4.94
N GLU A 218 16.97 0.64 -5.98
CA GLU A 218 16.88 0.18 -7.38
C GLU A 218 18.11 -0.64 -7.82
N LYS A 219 19.28 -0.43 -7.22
CA LYS A 219 20.51 -1.17 -7.56
C LYS A 219 20.59 -2.52 -6.88
N GLU A 220 19.92 -2.70 -5.74
CA GLU A 220 19.86 -3.99 -5.03
C GLU A 220 18.85 -4.95 -5.65
N ASP A 221 17.88 -4.44 -6.41
CA ASP A 221 16.84 -5.21 -7.11
C ASP A 221 17.27 -5.67 -8.54
N LEU A 222 18.50 -5.36 -8.98
CA LEU A 222 19.14 -5.80 -10.25
C LEU A 222 20.15 -6.93 -10.02
#